data_AF-A0A2E8G3N7-F1
#
_entry.id   AF-A0A2E8G3N7-F1
#
_cell.length_a   1.000
_cell.length_b   1.000
_cell.length_c   1.000
_cell.angle_alpha   90.00
_cell.angle_beta   90.00
_cell.angle_gamma   90.00
#
_symmetry.space_group_name_H-M   'P 1'
#
loop_
_entity.id
_entity.type
_entity.pdbx_description
1 polymer ?
#
loop_
_entity_poly.entity_id
_entity_poly.type
_entity_poly.pdbx_seq_one_letter_code
_entity_poly.pdbx_strand_id
1 'polypeptide(L)'
;MGSKTVSVCRTEKGRVEYVYGAGDKGELELNSPLFSSAACPGGGISRLRFRNGNYSYIVYDVMCHSGGMGENQRSKSDFAGLVVLNQSDVVFNKTCTSFEDEVFGVNSGILPESVEKEDFDYSIP
;
A
#
# COMPACT_ATOMS: atom_id res chain seq x y z
N MET A 1 -24.69 -1.11 -10.27
CA MET A 1 -23.36 -1.72 -10.44
C MET A 1 -22.50 -1.15 -9.34
N GLY A 2 -22.08 -1.99 -8.38
CA GLY A 2 -21.46 -1.53 -7.14
C GLY A 2 -19.99 -1.13 -7.33
N SER A 3 -19.52 -0.17 -6.54
CA SER A 3 -18.09 0.12 -6.37
C SER A 3 -17.39 -1.11 -5.82
N LYS A 4 -16.20 -1.41 -6.35
CA LYS A 4 -15.31 -2.42 -5.77
C LYS A 4 -14.34 -1.74 -4.84
N THR A 5 -14.10 -2.33 -3.68
CA THR A 5 -13.24 -1.80 -2.63
C THR A 5 -12.01 -2.67 -2.46
N VAL A 6 -10.93 -2.05 -2.00
CA VAL A 6 -9.68 -2.73 -1.66
C VAL A 6 -9.41 -2.45 -0.19
N SER A 7 -9.27 -3.51 0.60
CA SER A 7 -9.01 -3.41 2.02
C SER A 7 -7.79 -4.24 2.39
N VAL A 8 -6.89 -3.68 3.18
CA VAL A 8 -5.80 -4.42 3.82
C VAL A 8 -6.05 -4.41 5.32
N CYS A 9 -6.37 -5.58 5.88
CA CYS A 9 -6.80 -5.73 7.26
C CYS A 9 -5.90 -6.71 8.02
N ARG A 10 -5.72 -6.45 9.32
CA ARG A 10 -5.20 -7.46 10.24
C ARG A 10 -6.36 -8.30 10.75
N THR A 11 -6.28 -9.60 10.56
CA THR A 11 -7.26 -10.57 11.09
C THR A 11 -7.09 -10.74 12.60
N GLU A 12 -8.12 -11.26 13.26
CA GLU A 12 -8.09 -11.65 14.69
C GLU A 12 -6.96 -12.66 15.00
N LYS A 13 -6.57 -13.46 14.00
CA LYS A 13 -5.46 -14.42 14.08
C LYS A 13 -4.08 -13.76 13.87
N GLY A 14 -4.03 -12.43 13.77
CA GLY A 14 -2.81 -11.67 13.62
C GLY A 14 -2.17 -11.78 12.23
N ARG A 15 -2.91 -12.19 11.20
CA ARG A 15 -2.43 -12.21 9.80
C ARG A 15 -2.85 -10.94 9.07
N VAL A 16 -2.04 -10.48 8.12
CA VAL A 16 -2.40 -9.38 7.22
C VAL A 16 -3.00 -9.96 5.94
N GLU A 17 -4.20 -9.50 5.59
CA GLU A 17 -4.97 -9.97 4.44
C GLU A 17 -5.34 -8.79 3.53
N TYR A 18 -5.18 -8.99 2.23
CA TYR A 18 -5.67 -8.13 1.17
C TYR A 18 -7.00 -8.69 0.68
N VAL A 19 -8.06 -7.88 0.67
CA VAL A 19 -9.37 -8.25 0.16
C VAL A 19 -9.79 -7.25 -0.90
N TYR A 20 -10.21 -7.76 -2.05
CA TYR A 20 -10.84 -7.00 -3.12
C TYR A 20 -12.20 -7.58 -3.44
N GLY A 21 -13.22 -6.74 -3.53
CA GLY A 21 -14.60 -7.21 -3.75
C GLY A 21 -15.61 -6.08 -3.81
N ALA A 22 -16.91 -6.43 -3.81
CA ALA A 22 -18.01 -5.46 -3.81
C ALA A 22 -19.06 -5.85 -2.76
N GLY A 23 -19.39 -4.91 -1.87
CA GLY A 23 -20.26 -5.17 -0.72
C GLY A 23 -19.71 -6.32 0.13
N ASP A 24 -20.55 -7.30 0.47
CA ASP A 24 -20.16 -8.46 1.29
C ASP A 24 -19.49 -9.60 0.49
N LYS A 25 -19.22 -9.40 -0.80
CA LYS A 25 -18.60 -10.42 -1.66
C LYS A 25 -17.13 -10.12 -1.91
N GLY A 26 -16.25 -10.87 -1.24
CA GLY A 26 -14.84 -10.96 -1.60
C GLY A 26 -14.67 -11.66 -2.96
N GLU A 27 -13.93 -11.04 -3.86
CA GLU A 27 -13.57 -11.60 -5.17
C GLU A 27 -12.12 -12.09 -5.20
N LEU A 28 -11.25 -11.46 -4.40
CA LEU A 28 -9.86 -11.82 -4.27
C LEU A 28 -9.43 -11.62 -2.82
N GLU A 29 -8.90 -12.68 -2.22
CA GLU A 29 -8.33 -12.67 -0.88
C GLU A 29 -6.89 -13.17 -0.95
N LEU A 30 -5.95 -12.35 -0.52
CA LEU A 30 -4.54 -12.69 -0.47
C LEU A 30 -4.02 -12.51 0.95
N ASN A 31 -3.04 -13.33 1.31
CA ASN A 31 -2.39 -13.31 2.62
C ASN A 31 -0.88 -13.35 2.44
N SER A 32 -0.15 -13.27 3.55
CA SER A 32 1.31 -13.39 3.59
C SER A 32 2.01 -12.34 2.72
N PRO A 33 1.81 -11.03 3.01
CA PRO A 33 2.50 -9.99 2.27
C PRO A 33 4.00 -10.00 2.55
N LEU A 34 4.75 -9.45 1.61
CA LEU A 34 6.13 -9.00 1.83
C LEU A 34 6.12 -7.51 2.15
N PHE A 35 6.82 -7.14 3.22
CA PHE A 35 6.98 -5.75 3.62
C PHE A 35 8.28 -5.17 3.10
N SER A 36 8.22 -3.96 2.53
CA SER A 36 9.41 -3.17 2.22
C SER A 36 9.21 -1.72 2.62
N SER A 37 10.29 -1.05 2.98
CA SER A 37 10.26 0.38 3.26
C SER A 37 11.54 1.08 2.82
N ALA A 38 11.40 2.35 2.47
CA ALA A 38 12.51 3.25 2.18
C ALA A 38 12.36 4.55 2.97
N ALA A 39 13.49 5.07 3.45
CA ALA A 39 13.51 6.37 4.09
C ALA A 39 13.45 7.48 3.03
N CYS A 40 12.73 8.56 3.35
CA CYS A 40 12.74 9.79 2.57
C CYS A 40 12.89 10.98 3.53
N PRO A 41 13.26 12.18 3.03
CA PRO A 41 13.36 13.36 3.88
C PRO A 41 12.05 13.59 4.66
N GLY A 42 12.13 13.56 6.00
CA GLY A 42 10.97 13.81 6.87
C GLY A 42 10.03 12.64 7.12
N GLY A 43 10.32 11.44 6.60
CA GLY A 43 9.53 10.26 6.89
C GLY A 43 9.95 9.03 6.09
N GLY A 44 9.01 8.35 5.44
CA GLY A 44 9.30 7.13 4.71
C GLY A 44 8.17 6.67 3.79
N ILE A 45 8.52 5.67 2.98
CA ILE A 45 7.61 4.93 2.11
C ILE A 45 7.50 3.53 2.69
N SER A 46 6.28 3.04 2.87
CA SER A 46 5.98 1.68 3.33
C SER A 46 5.17 0.95 2.26
N ARG A 47 5.47 -0.32 2.00
CA ARG A 47 4.80 -1.15 1.01
C ARG A 47 4.48 -2.53 1.56
N LEU A 48 3.32 -3.06 1.17
CA LEU A 48 2.94 -4.46 1.32
C LEU A 48 2.66 -5.04 -0.05
N ARG A 49 3.45 -6.05 -0.45
CA ARG A 49 3.27 -6.79 -1.69
C ARG A 49 2.59 -8.12 -1.44
N PHE A 50 1.45 -8.33 -2.08
CA PHE A 50 0.74 -9.61 -2.15
C PHE A 50 0.92 -10.20 -3.55
N ARG A 51 1.29 -11.48 -3.63
CA ARG A 51 1.51 -12.16 -4.92
C ARG A 51 0.35 -13.10 -5.24
N ASN A 52 -0.07 -13.12 -6.49
CA ASN A 52 -1.05 -14.08 -7.03
C ASN A 52 -0.66 -14.48 -8.46
N GLY A 53 0.07 -15.60 -8.58
CA GLY A 53 0.65 -16.02 -9.86
C GLY A 53 1.60 -14.97 -10.40
N ASN A 54 1.35 -14.49 -11.62
CA ASN A 54 2.15 -13.44 -12.25
C ASN A 54 1.83 -12.03 -11.71
N TYR A 55 0.74 -11.86 -10.95
CA TYR A 55 0.34 -10.55 -10.48
C TYR A 55 0.95 -10.22 -9.11
N SER A 56 1.38 -8.96 -8.93
CA SER A 56 1.72 -8.38 -7.64
C SER A 56 0.78 -7.23 -7.32
N TYR A 57 0.13 -7.29 -6.16
CA TYR A 57 -0.74 -6.24 -5.62
C TYR A 57 0.02 -5.53 -4.51
N ILE A 58 0.32 -4.25 -4.72
CA ILE A 58 1.20 -3.47 -3.86
C ILE A 58 0.39 -2.33 -3.28
N VAL A 59 0.09 -2.44 -1.99
CA VAL A 59 -0.49 -1.32 -1.23
C VAL A 59 0.66 -0.55 -0.61
N TYR A 60 0.65 0.76 -0.81
CA TYR A 60 1.72 1.63 -0.37
C TYR A 60 1.19 2.83 0.41
N ASP A 61 2.05 3.36 1.26
CA ASP A 61 1.86 4.60 1.99
C ASP A 61 3.15 5.41 1.92
N VAL A 62 3.01 6.68 1.57
CA VAL A 62 4.09 7.65 1.43
C VAL A 62 3.83 8.75 2.43
N MET A 63 4.76 8.90 3.37
CA MET A 63 4.81 10.02 4.30
C MET A 63 6.16 10.70 4.14
N CYS A 64 6.28 11.58 3.15
CA CYS A 64 7.53 12.28 2.85
C CYS A 64 7.33 13.79 2.94
N HIS A 65 8.35 14.55 3.35
CA HIS A 65 8.31 15.99 3.12
C HIS A 65 8.42 16.25 1.62
N SER A 66 7.43 16.93 1.04
CA SER A 66 7.60 17.55 -0.27
C SER A 66 8.43 18.82 -0.10
N GLY A 67 9.47 18.96 -0.93
CA GLY A 67 10.28 20.17 -0.95
C GLY A 67 9.48 21.35 -1.53
N GLY A 68 9.20 22.35 -0.68
CA GLY A 68 9.06 23.76 -1.08
C GLY A 68 7.65 24.36 -1.13
N MET A 69 7.26 25.08 -0.06
CA MET A 69 6.50 26.34 -0.16
C MET A 69 7.08 27.36 0.84
N GLY A 70 8.18 28.03 0.48
CA GLY A 70 8.76 29.14 1.27
C GLY A 70 9.60 28.71 2.49
N GLU A 71 10.35 29.68 3.04
CA GLU A 71 11.41 29.49 4.06
C GLU A 71 10.97 28.76 5.35
N ASN A 72 9.67 28.58 5.61
CA ASN A 72 9.18 27.99 6.86
C ASN A 72 7.96 27.06 6.71
N GLN A 73 7.58 26.61 5.50
CA GLN A 73 6.50 25.62 5.35
C GLN A 73 7.00 24.38 4.60
N ARG A 74 7.02 23.25 5.32
CA ARG A 74 7.19 21.92 4.74
C ARG A 74 5.81 21.31 4.58
N SER A 75 5.39 21.04 3.35
CA SER A 75 4.21 20.20 3.10
C SER A 75 4.59 18.74 3.35
N LYS A 76 3.74 18.02 4.09
CA LYS A 76 3.80 16.55 4.11
C LYS A 76 3.03 16.05 2.90
N SER A 77 3.71 15.30 2.05
CA SER A 77 3.06 14.45 1.06
C SER A 77 2.70 13.17 1.80
N ASP A 78 1.48 13.15 2.35
CA ASP A 78 0.86 11.99 2.95
C ASP A 78 -0.17 11.45 1.95
N PHE A 79 0.19 10.38 1.24
CA PHE A 79 -0.72 9.71 0.31
C PHE A 79 -0.50 8.20 0.31
N ALA A 80 -1.59 7.47 0.10
CA ALA A 80 -1.56 6.03 -0.02
C ALA A 80 -1.91 5.63 -1.46
N GLY A 81 -1.82 4.34 -1.78
CA GLY A 81 -2.33 3.88 -3.05
C GLY A 81 -2.17 2.39 -3.28
N LEU A 82 -2.57 2.00 -4.48
CA LEU A 82 -2.50 0.64 -4.97
C LEU A 82 -1.83 0.64 -6.34
N VAL A 83 -0.78 -0.16 -6.46
CA VAL A 83 -0.19 -0.55 -7.74
C VAL A 83 -0.44 -2.04 -7.96
N VAL A 84 -0.87 -2.42 -9.15
CA VAL A 84 -0.92 -3.81 -9.58
C VAL A 84 0.05 -3.99 -10.73
N LEU A 85 0.94 -4.97 -10.57
CA LEU A 85 1.88 -5.39 -11.58
C LEU A 85 1.45 -6.71 -12.18
N ASN A 86 1.66 -6.90 -13.47
CA ASN A 86 1.75 -8.23 -14.09
C ASN A 86 3.21 -8.47 -14.44
N GLN A 87 3.87 -9.38 -13.74
CA GLN A 87 5.31 -9.53 -13.72
C GLN A 87 5.98 -8.21 -13.28
N SER A 88 6.49 -7.43 -14.24
CA SER A 88 7.12 -6.13 -14.00
C SER A 88 6.32 -4.96 -14.57
N ASP A 89 5.27 -5.23 -15.34
CA ASP A 89 4.49 -4.19 -16.01
C ASP A 89 3.39 -3.67 -15.10
N VAL A 90 3.31 -2.34 -14.96
CA VAL A 90 2.21 -1.68 -14.22
C VAL A 90 0.93 -1.81 -15.03
N VAL A 91 -0.02 -2.61 -14.55
CA VAL A 91 -1.35 -2.78 -15.17
C VAL A 91 -2.42 -1.94 -14.48
N PHE A 92 -2.16 -1.49 -13.25
CA PHE A 92 -3.03 -0.57 -12.53
C PHE A 92 -2.20 0.28 -11.57
N ASN A 93 -2.51 1.57 -11.48
CA ASN A 93 -1.95 2.47 -10.49
C ASN A 93 -3.03 3.47 -10.07
N LYS A 94 -3.40 3.45 -8.79
CA LYS A 94 -4.28 4.45 -8.19
C LYS A 94 -3.60 5.05 -6.97
N THR A 95 -3.30 6.33 -7.06
CA THR A 95 -2.89 7.14 -5.92
C THR A 95 -4.12 7.71 -5.24
N CYS A 96 -4.15 7.61 -3.92
CA CYS A 96 -5.22 8.03 -3.05
C CYS A 96 -4.68 9.18 -2.20
N THR A 97 -5.09 10.40 -2.56
CA THR A 97 -4.65 11.64 -1.89
C THR A 97 -5.68 12.14 -0.87
N SER A 98 -6.81 11.44 -0.73
CA SER A 98 -7.88 11.78 0.20
C SER A 98 -8.38 10.53 0.93
N PHE A 99 -8.98 10.71 2.11
CA PHE A 99 -9.65 9.62 2.85
C PHE A 99 -10.91 9.09 2.14
N GLU A 100 -11.41 9.80 1.11
CA GLU A 100 -12.57 9.38 0.32
C GLU A 100 -12.24 8.26 -0.68
N ASP A 101 -10.95 8.01 -0.94
CA ASP A 101 -10.50 7.04 -1.94
C ASP A 101 -10.54 5.57 -1.46
N GLU A 102 -10.98 5.34 -0.21
CA GLU A 102 -11.21 4.05 0.46
C GLU A 102 -10.00 3.09 0.51
N VAL A 103 -8.80 3.54 0.10
CA VAL A 103 -7.55 2.81 0.29
C VAL A 103 -6.84 3.38 1.51
N PHE A 104 -6.84 2.62 2.60
CA PHE A 104 -6.12 2.98 3.81
C PHE A 104 -4.64 2.56 3.70
N GLY A 105 -3.74 3.45 4.10
CA GLY A 105 -2.29 3.25 4.01
C GLY A 105 -1.75 2.13 4.91
N VAL A 106 -0.46 1.82 4.74
CA VAL A 106 0.26 0.77 5.49
C VAL A 106 0.75 1.32 6.84
N ASN A 107 0.11 0.93 7.94
CA ASN A 107 0.65 1.19 9.27
C ASN A 107 1.71 0.13 9.64
N SER A 108 2.98 0.45 9.36
CA SER A 108 4.11 -0.46 9.61
C SER A 108 4.36 -0.74 11.10
N GLY A 109 3.94 0.15 12.00
CA GLY A 109 4.13 -0.02 13.45
C GLY A 109 3.24 -1.08 14.11
N ILE A 110 2.21 -1.55 13.40
CA ILE A 110 1.29 -2.60 13.89
C ILE A 110 1.40 -3.90 13.10
N LEU A 111 2.37 -4.00 12.18
CA LEU A 111 2.59 -5.23 11.42
C LEU A 111 3.08 -6.35 12.35
N PRO A 112 2.52 -7.56 12.21
CA PRO A 112 3.03 -8.74 12.92
C PRO A 112 4.50 -9.01 12.58
N GLU A 113 5.29 -9.49 13.54
CA GLU A 113 6.69 -9.88 13.32
C GLU A 113 6.85 -11.03 12.31
N SER A 114 5.77 -11.79 12.06
CA SER A 114 5.74 -12.88 11.08
C SER A 114 5.67 -12.39 9.62
N VAL A 115 5.51 -11.09 9.38
CA VAL A 115 5.53 -10.52 8.03
C VAL A 115 6.99 -10.50 7.53
N GLU A 116 7.25 -11.25 6.46
CA GLU A 116 8.56 -11.29 5.82
C GLU A 116 8.91 -9.95 5.16
N LYS A 117 10.20 -9.67 5.03
CA LYS A 117 10.72 -8.43 4.45
C LYS A 117 11.32 -8.69 3.07
N GLU A 118 11.12 -7.75 2.16
CA GLU A 118 11.83 -7.67 0.88
C GLU A 118 12.61 -6.36 0.76
N ASP A 119 13.62 -6.33 -0.11
CA ASP A 119 14.32 -5.10 -0.44
C ASP A 119 13.39 -4.10 -1.13
N PHE A 120 13.57 -2.82 -0.84
CA PHE A 120 12.77 -1.78 -1.46
C PHE A 120 13.19 -1.55 -2.91
N ASP A 121 12.25 -1.83 -3.83
CA ASP A 121 12.44 -1.67 -5.26
C ASP A 121 12.02 -0.26 -5.72
N TYR A 122 13.02 0.56 -6.08
CA TYR A 122 12.83 1.92 -6.57
C TYR A 122 12.27 2.01 -8.00
N SER A 123 12.18 0.89 -8.72
CA SER A 123 11.57 0.86 -10.07
C SER A 123 10.05 0.84 -10.05
N ILE A 124 9.46 0.47 -8.91
CA ILE A 124 8.01 0.48 -8.71
C ILE A 124 7.57 1.90 -8.32
N PRO A 125 6.52 2.45 -8.95
CA PRO A 125 6.02 3.80 -8.69
C PRO A 125 5.68 4.10 -7.22
#